data_AF-A0AAF3FHG6-F1
#
_entry.id   AF-A0AAF3FHG6-F1
#
_cell.length_a   1.000
_cell.length_b   1.000
_cell.length_c   1.000
_cell.angle_alpha   90.00
_cell.angle_beta   90.00
_cell.angle_gamma   90.00
#
_symmetry.space_group_name_H-M   'P 1'
#
loop_
_entity.id
_entity.type
_entity.pdbx_description
1 polymer ?
#
loop_
_entity_poly.entity_id
_entity_poly.type
_entity_poly.pdbx_seq_one_letter_code
_entity_poly.pdbx_strand_id
1 'polypeptide(L)'
;MDQLFRSHVEDGWSCLKACRDDDAGCLSNHTKEVLFQFRSIPSFRHLQEPIEISRIRAQLGVPFSVEYRVDPANARHFMVQQERNIGIVKIKAPLKGPLMENVRVDILTRSRTGVLLNLNHALIQVYVSRYPF
;
A
#
# COMPACT_ATOMS: atom_id res chain seq x y z
N MET A 1 15.79 -1.36 24.98
CA MET A 1 15.99 -2.22 23.79
C MET A 1 15.12 -1.66 22.67
N ASP A 2 15.45 -0.49 22.13
CA ASP A 2 14.63 0.24 21.15
C ASP A 2 15.42 0.44 19.85
N GLN A 3 15.73 -0.66 19.16
CA GLN A 3 16.07 -0.56 17.73
C GLN A 3 14.78 -0.59 16.93
N LEU A 4 14.26 0.62 16.74
CA LEU A 4 13.33 1.05 15.71
C LEU A 4 13.19 0.07 14.54
N PHE A 5 12.04 -0.60 14.46
CA PHE A 5 11.47 -1.06 13.19
C PHE A 5 11.13 0.19 12.36
N ARG A 6 12.14 0.81 11.75
CA ARG A 6 11.94 1.92 10.82
C ARG A 6 11.32 1.32 9.57
N SER A 7 10.01 1.50 9.37
CA SER A 7 9.35 1.17 8.11
C SER A 7 10.07 1.93 6.99
N HIS A 8 10.76 1.21 6.11
CA HIS A 8 11.44 1.83 4.99
C HIS A 8 10.40 2.16 3.90
N VAL A 9 9.76 3.31 4.05
CA VAL A 9 8.85 3.87 3.06
C VAL A 9 9.68 4.76 2.13
N GLU A 10 9.85 4.33 0.89
CA GLU A 10 10.48 5.13 -0.15
C GLU A 10 9.60 6.34 -0.45
N ASP A 11 10.14 7.55 -0.26
CA ASP A 11 9.47 8.85 -0.48
C ASP A 11 8.07 8.92 0.13
N GLY A 12 8.00 8.93 1.46
CA GLY A 12 6.74 8.90 2.20
C GLY A 12 6.90 8.69 3.70
N TRP A 13 5.83 8.26 4.37
CA TRP A 13 5.81 7.99 5.81
C TRP A 13 4.94 6.79 6.17
N SER A 14 5.18 6.21 7.34
CA SER A 14 4.28 5.24 7.97
C SER A 14 3.76 5.79 9.29
N CYS A 15 2.46 5.65 9.51
CA CYS A 15 1.81 5.98 10.76
C CYS A 15 1.28 4.71 11.42
N LEU A 16 1.87 4.35 12.56
CA LEU A 16 1.37 3.27 13.41
C LEU A 16 0.31 3.82 14.35
N LYS A 17 -0.79 3.09 14.50
CA LYS A 17 -1.84 3.42 15.45
C LYS A 17 -1.37 3.14 16.87
N ALA A 18 -1.42 4.18 17.71
CA ALA A 18 -1.25 4.08 19.15
C ALA A 18 -2.60 4.34 19.83
N CYS A 19 -3.06 3.39 20.63
CA CYS A 19 -4.28 3.52 21.44
C CYS A 19 -3.91 3.67 22.90
N ARG A 20 -4.74 4.39 23.66
CA ARG A 20 -4.75 4.31 25.11
C ARG A 20 -5.41 3.00 25.54
N ASP A 21 -5.00 2.45 26.67
CA ASP A 21 -5.51 1.16 27.16
C ASP A 21 -7.02 1.20 27.50
N ASP A 22 -7.56 2.38 27.79
CA ASP A 22 -8.96 2.61 28.11
C ASP A 22 -9.84 2.99 26.91
N ASP A 23 -9.25 3.18 25.72
CA ASP A 23 -9.98 3.56 24.51
C ASP A 23 -10.45 2.32 23.71
N ALA A 24 -11.59 1.76 24.13
CA ALA A 24 -12.20 0.60 23.48
C ALA A 24 -12.54 0.85 21.99
N GLY A 25 -12.85 2.09 21.60
CA GLY A 25 -13.13 2.47 20.21
C GLY A 25 -11.87 2.37 19.35
N CYS A 26 -10.75 2.88 19.85
CA CYS A 26 -9.46 2.72 19.22
C CYS A 26 -9.06 1.24 19.16
N LEU A 27 -9.14 0.50 20.27
CA LEU A 27 -8.71 -0.90 20.34
C LEU A 27 -9.51 -1.84 19.43
N SER A 28 -10.82 -1.59 19.28
CA SER A 28 -11.70 -2.42 18.44
C SER A 28 -11.52 -2.20 16.93
N ASN A 29 -10.96 -1.06 16.52
CA ASN A 29 -10.68 -0.80 15.11
C ASN A 29 -9.40 -1.54 14.65
N HIS A 30 -9.57 -2.39 13.64
CA HIS A 30 -8.51 -3.26 13.11
C HIS A 30 -7.41 -2.54 12.32
N THR A 31 -7.61 -1.29 11.91
CA THR A 31 -6.57 -0.51 11.22
C THR A 31 -5.39 -0.33 12.16
N LYS A 32 -4.20 -0.83 11.81
CA LYS A 32 -2.98 -0.71 12.64
C LYS A 32 -1.94 0.23 12.05
N GLU A 33 -1.88 0.33 10.73
CA GLU A 33 -0.88 1.14 10.04
C GLU A 33 -1.48 1.81 8.81
N VAL A 34 -1.05 3.05 8.58
CA VAL A 34 -1.28 3.76 7.32
C VAL A 34 0.08 4.12 6.73
N LEU A 35 0.39 3.52 5.58
CA LEU A 35 1.56 3.81 4.76
C LEU A 35 1.17 4.87 3.74
N PHE A 36 1.98 5.91 3.59
CA PHE A 36 1.82 6.91 2.55
C PHE A 36 3.08 6.96 1.68
N GLN A 37 2.94 6.96 0.36
CA GLN A 37 4.04 7.12 -0.59
C GLN A 37 3.68 8.14 -1.66
N PHE A 38 4.68 8.87 -2.13
CA PHE A 38 4.58 9.70 -3.32
C PHE A 38 5.34 9.06 -4.48
N ARG A 39 4.76 9.07 -5.68
CA ARG A 39 5.40 8.58 -6.90
C ARG A 39 5.16 9.54 -8.04
N SER A 40 6.20 9.79 -8.82
CA SER A 40 6.11 10.55 -10.06
C SER A 40 6.44 9.63 -11.24
N ILE A 41 5.54 9.56 -12.21
CA ILE A 41 5.68 8.70 -13.39
C ILE A 41 5.43 9.50 -14.67
N PRO A 42 5.99 9.08 -15.83
CA PRO A 42 5.64 9.66 -17.11
C PRO A 42 4.21 9.28 -17.54
N SER A 43 3.70 9.96 -18.56
CA SER A 43 2.53 9.45 -19.28
C SER A 43 2.89 8.18 -20.07
N PHE A 44 2.03 7.18 -20.04
CA PHE A 44 2.19 5.98 -20.87
C PHE A 44 1.12 5.96 -21.94
N ARG A 45 1.51 5.86 -23.22
CA ARG A 45 0.56 5.67 -24.33
C ARG A 45 0.18 4.22 -24.52
N HIS A 46 1.15 3.33 -24.34
CA HIS A 46 1.01 1.89 -24.46
C HIS A 46 1.83 1.22 -23.36
N LEU A 47 1.35 0.08 -22.87
CA LEU A 47 2.05 -0.78 -21.92
C LEU A 47 2.12 -2.18 -22.53
N GLN A 48 3.33 -2.71 -22.70
CA GLN A 48 3.52 -4.10 -23.13
C GLN A 48 3.28 -5.07 -21.97
N GLU A 49 3.70 -4.65 -20.78
CA GLU A 49 3.54 -5.41 -19.54
C GLU A 49 3.28 -4.45 -18.37
N PRO A 50 2.73 -4.95 -17.24
CA PRO A 50 2.54 -4.12 -16.07
C PRO A 50 3.86 -3.60 -15.48
N ILE A 51 3.95 -2.29 -15.27
CA ILE A 51 5.17 -1.63 -14.78
C ILE A 51 5.07 -1.43 -13.27
N GLU A 52 6.10 -1.84 -12.53
CA GLU A 52 6.23 -1.58 -11.10
C GLU A 52 6.41 -0.08 -10.81
N ILE A 53 5.63 0.44 -9.86
CA ILE A 53 5.74 1.83 -9.41
C ILE A 53 5.98 1.98 -7.92
N SER A 54 5.73 0.93 -7.13
CA SER A 54 5.86 0.99 -5.68
C SER A 54 5.95 -0.41 -5.07
N ARG A 55 6.69 -0.51 -3.96
CA ARG A 55 6.73 -1.66 -3.08
C ARG A 55 6.19 -1.25 -1.72
N ILE A 56 5.21 -2.00 -1.22
CA ILE A 56 4.57 -1.77 0.07
C ILE A 56 4.70 -3.01 0.95
N ARG A 57 4.93 -2.77 2.23
CA ARG A 57 5.00 -3.79 3.26
C ARG A 57 4.54 -3.17 4.57
N ALA A 58 3.55 -3.78 5.20
CA ALA A 58 3.15 -3.40 6.54
C ALA A 58 4.18 -3.86 7.58
N GLN A 59 4.26 -3.15 8.70
CA GLN A 59 4.98 -3.58 9.88
C GLN A 59 4.22 -4.75 10.52
N LEU A 60 4.84 -5.93 10.43
CA LEU A 60 4.28 -7.19 10.93
C LEU A 60 5.06 -7.63 12.16
N GLY A 61 4.37 -7.87 13.28
CA GLY A 61 4.92 -8.64 14.41
C GLY A 61 4.58 -10.12 14.25
N VAL A 62 5.59 -11.00 14.28
CA VAL A 62 5.55 -12.49 14.16
C VAL A 62 4.70 -13.05 12.98
N PRO A 63 4.96 -14.28 12.46
CA PRO A 63 4.59 -14.60 11.09
C PRO A 63 3.10 -14.93 10.92
N PHE A 64 2.47 -14.24 9.98
CA PHE A 64 1.07 -14.34 9.58
C PHE A 64 0.94 -14.40 8.06
N SER A 65 -0.21 -14.84 7.54
CA SER A 65 -0.51 -14.69 6.12
C SER A 65 -0.90 -13.25 5.83
N VAL A 66 -0.46 -12.76 4.67
CA VAL A 66 -0.74 -11.39 4.20
C VAL A 66 -1.47 -11.50 2.88
N GLU A 67 -2.46 -10.64 2.70
CA GLU A 67 -3.21 -10.47 1.47
C GLU A 67 -3.25 -9.00 1.10
N TYR A 68 -2.96 -8.69 -0.16
CA TYR A 68 -3.00 -7.33 -0.69
C TYR A 68 -4.20 -7.16 -1.62
N ARG A 69 -4.96 -6.07 -1.45
CA ARG A 69 -6.14 -5.76 -2.27
C ARG A 69 -6.11 -4.31 -2.73
N VAL A 70 -6.08 -4.10 -4.04
CA VAL A 70 -6.26 -2.75 -4.61
C VAL A 70 -7.71 -2.34 -4.47
N ASP A 71 -7.95 -1.08 -4.11
CA ASP A 71 -9.29 -0.51 -4.06
C ASP A 71 -9.99 -0.63 -5.44
N PRO A 72 -11.28 -1.03 -5.50
CA PRO A 72 -12.01 -1.16 -6.75
C PRO A 72 -11.95 0.09 -7.65
N ALA A 73 -11.90 1.30 -7.07
CA ALA A 73 -11.79 2.54 -7.82
C ALA A 73 -10.46 2.64 -8.60
N ASN A 74 -9.38 2.05 -8.06
CA ASN A 74 -8.06 2.05 -8.70
C ASN A 74 -7.80 0.80 -9.55
N ALA A 75 -8.61 -0.26 -9.39
CA ALA A 75 -8.41 -1.57 -10.00
C ALA A 75 -8.44 -1.57 -11.54
N ARG A 76 -8.89 -0.48 -12.18
CA ARG A 76 -8.82 -0.32 -13.64
C ARG A 76 -7.38 -0.13 -14.13
N HIS A 77 -6.62 0.75 -13.46
CA HIS A 77 -5.27 1.13 -13.90
C HIS A 77 -4.16 0.45 -13.11
N PHE A 78 -4.47 0.02 -11.88
CA PHE A 78 -3.49 -0.51 -10.95
C PHE A 78 -3.80 -1.97 -10.59
N MET A 79 -2.75 -2.70 -10.25
CA MET A 79 -2.83 -4.03 -9.66
C MET A 79 -1.75 -4.18 -8.60
N VAL A 80 -1.91 -5.18 -7.74
CA VAL A 80 -0.89 -5.56 -6.78
C VAL A 80 -0.47 -7.00 -7.06
N GLN A 81 0.82 -7.24 -7.18
CA GLN A 81 1.43 -8.56 -7.23
C GLN A 81 2.05 -8.83 -5.87
N GLN A 82 1.68 -9.96 -5.24
CA GLN A 82 2.25 -10.34 -3.96
C GLN A 82 3.49 -11.20 -4.15
N GLU A 83 4.61 -10.78 -3.56
CA GLU A 83 5.85 -11.54 -3.48
C GLU A 83 6.23 -11.74 -2.01
N ARG A 84 6.03 -12.97 -1.51
CA ARG A 84 6.16 -13.28 -0.08
C ARG A 84 5.23 -12.39 0.76
N ASN A 85 5.79 -11.43 1.49
CA ASN A 85 5.09 -10.47 2.33
C ASN A 85 5.20 -9.03 1.80
N ILE A 86 5.61 -8.83 0.55
CA ILE A 86 5.70 -7.53 -0.11
C ILE A 86 4.61 -7.45 -1.17
N GLY A 87 3.87 -6.34 -1.17
CA GLY A 87 2.95 -5.97 -2.23
C GLY A 87 3.67 -5.10 -3.26
N ILE A 88 3.75 -5.55 -4.50
CA ILE A 88 4.32 -4.80 -5.61
C ILE A 88 3.18 -4.16 -6.38
N VAL A 89 3.06 -2.85 -6.29
CA VAL A 89 2.02 -2.08 -6.99
C VAL A 89 2.50 -1.79 -8.40
N LYS A 90 1.69 -2.20 -9.36
CA LYS A 90 1.97 -2.08 -10.79
C LYS A 90 0.88 -1.33 -11.52
N ILE A 91 1.27 -0.57 -12.54
CA ILE A 91 0.35 -0.01 -13.52
C ILE A 91 0.13 -1.06 -14.60
N LYS A 92 -1.12 -1.43 -14.85
CA LYS A 92 -1.50 -2.42 -15.86
C LYS A 92 -2.24 -1.84 -17.06
N ALA A 93 -2.61 -0.56 -17.02
CA ALA A 93 -3.24 0.13 -18.14
C ALA A 93 -2.66 1.54 -18.32
N PRO A 94 -2.59 2.05 -19.56
CA PRO A 94 -2.02 3.36 -19.85
C PRO A 94 -2.67 4.50 -19.05
N LEU A 95 -1.85 5.45 -18.61
CA LEU A 95 -2.27 6.68 -17.91
C LEU A 95 -1.70 7.88 -18.65
N LYS A 96 -2.56 8.86 -18.94
CA LYS A 96 -2.19 10.10 -19.64
C LYS A 96 -2.34 11.29 -18.69
N GLY A 97 -1.23 11.89 -18.33
CA GLY A 97 -1.18 13.11 -17.53
C GLY A 97 -1.47 14.39 -18.32
N PRO A 98 -1.45 15.56 -17.67
CA PRO A 98 -1.14 15.74 -16.26
C PRO A 98 -2.32 15.37 -15.35
N LEU A 99 -2.12 14.48 -14.38
CA LEU A 99 -3.13 14.14 -13.38
C LEU A 99 -2.51 13.59 -12.09
N MET A 100 -3.32 13.56 -11.03
CA MET A 100 -2.99 12.97 -9.73
C MET A 100 -3.92 11.78 -9.48
N GLU A 101 -3.37 10.58 -9.30
CA GLU A 101 -4.12 9.40 -8.84
C GLU A 101 -3.77 9.10 -7.39
N ASN A 102 -4.79 8.83 -6.58
CA ASN A 102 -4.58 8.30 -5.23
C ASN A 102 -4.89 6.80 -5.26
N VAL A 103 -3.85 5.98 -5.23
CA VAL A 103 -3.96 4.52 -5.25
C VAL A 103 -4.04 4.02 -3.82
N ARG A 104 -5.14 3.33 -3.49
CA ARG A 104 -5.28 2.67 -2.19
C ARG A 104 -5.10 1.17 -2.34
N VAL A 105 -4.28 0.59 -1.45
CA VAL A 105 -4.11 -0.85 -1.30
C VAL A 105 -4.31 -1.23 0.16
N ASP A 106 -5.27 -2.11 0.41
CA ASP A 106 -5.49 -2.70 1.73
C ASP A 106 -4.56 -3.91 1.91
N ILE A 107 -3.91 -3.97 3.07
CA ILE A 107 -3.00 -5.05 3.49
C ILE A 107 -3.63 -5.76 4.67
N LEU A 108 -4.21 -6.93 4.41
CA LEU A 108 -4.89 -7.74 5.42
C LEU A 108 -3.90 -8.74 6.00
N THR A 109 -3.75 -8.75 7.31
CA THR A 109 -2.94 -9.72 8.04
C THR A 109 -3.85 -10.69 8.76
N ARG A 110 -3.67 -11.98 8.52
CA ARG A 110 -4.50 -13.04 9.11
C ARG A 110 -3.70 -14.01 9.94
N SER A 111 -4.30 -14.50 11.01
CA SER A 111 -3.75 -15.61 11.79
C SER A 111 -3.60 -16.87 10.92
N ARG A 112 -2.89 -17.88 11.44
CA ARG A 112 -2.84 -19.22 10.81
C ARG A 112 -4.22 -19.86 10.63
N THR A 113 -5.19 -19.46 11.46
CA THR A 113 -6.58 -19.94 11.41
C THR A 113 -7.48 -19.07 10.52
N GLY A 114 -6.93 -18.06 9.83
CA GLY A 114 -7.66 -17.21 8.87
C GLY A 114 -8.36 -15.98 9.47
N VAL A 115 -8.29 -15.79 10.78
CA VAL A 115 -8.90 -14.65 11.49
C VAL A 115 -8.16 -13.36 11.11
N LEU A 116 -8.90 -12.31 10.76
CA LEU A 116 -8.33 -10.98 10.51
C LEU A 116 -7.76 -10.41 11.81
N LEU A 117 -6.46 -10.19 11.84
CA LEU A 117 -5.78 -9.59 12.98
C LEU A 117 -5.69 -8.08 12.80
N ASN A 118 -5.10 -7.67 11.68
CA ASN A 118 -4.81 -6.28 11.37
C ASN A 118 -5.21 -5.97 9.94
N LEU A 119 -5.73 -4.76 9.76
CA LEU A 119 -5.90 -4.10 8.48
C LEU A 119 -4.87 -2.98 8.40
N ASN A 120 -4.18 -2.85 7.30
CA ASN A 120 -3.32 -1.68 7.05
C ASN A 120 -3.70 -1.08 5.70
N HIS A 121 -3.47 0.21 5.54
CA HIS A 121 -3.75 0.92 4.31
C HIS A 121 -2.45 1.46 3.74
N ALA A 122 -2.18 1.18 2.47
CA ALA A 122 -1.17 1.88 1.70
C ALA A 122 -1.84 2.87 0.76
N LEU A 123 -1.52 4.14 0.92
CA LEU A 123 -1.95 5.25 0.11
C LEU A 123 -0.76 5.71 -0.73
N ILE A 124 -0.84 5.53 -2.04
CA ILE A 124 0.22 5.90 -2.97
C ILE A 124 -0.33 7.01 -3.84
N GLN A 125 0.18 8.22 -3.64
CA GLN A 125 -0.14 9.37 -4.47
C GLN A 125 0.77 9.36 -5.70
N VAL A 126 0.17 9.19 -6.87
CA VAL A 126 0.86 9.07 -8.15
C VAL A 126 0.62 10.32 -8.98
N TYR A 127 1.66 11.13 -9.17
CA TYR A 127 1.68 12.20 -10.17
C TYR A 127 2.04 11.61 -11.53
N VAL A 128 1.14 11.78 -12.51
CA VAL A 128 1.39 11.42 -13.90
C VAL A 128 1.76 12.68 -14.66
N SER A 129 3.01 12.76 -15.13
CA SER A 129 3.49 13.94 -15.85
C SER A 129 2.81 14.09 -17.22
N ARG A 130 2.77 15.32 -17.75
CA ARG A 130 2.25 15.58 -19.11
C ARG A 130 3.08 14.98 -20.25
N TYR A 131 4.32 14.58 -19.96
CA TYR A 131 5.28 14.14 -20.96
C TYR A 131 5.35 12.61 -20.99
N PRO A 132 5.20 11.98 -22.16
CA PRO A 132 5.42 10.55 -22.28
C PRO A 132 6.91 10.20 -22.29
N PHE A 133 7.22 8.97 -21.90
CA PHE A 133 8.47 8.29 -22.27
C PHE A 133 8.36 7.73 -23.69
#